data_AF-A0A182PH19-F1
#
_entry.id   AF-A0A182PH19-F1
#
_cell.length_a   1.000
_cell.length_b   1.000
_cell.length_c   1.000
_cell.angle_alpha   90.00
_cell.angle_beta   90.00
_cell.angle_gamma   90.00
#
_symmetry.space_group_name_H-M   'P 1'
#
loop_
_entity.id
_entity.type
_entity.pdbx_description
1 polymer ?
#
loop_
_entity_poly.entity_id
_entity_poly.type
_entity_poly.pdbx_seq_one_letter_code
_entity_poly.pdbx_strand_id
1 'polypeptide(L)'
;KQLPPPESNISECSDVSDGYEEDVPVPTSPETGLDAVNGVQPELQRTEQESELECMRLANEYFGSDRILDSDLLNQLLGPIPNNAKTLFRNKHFLLSCTVPSKGTAASAKVFANTPFVKQHIRLQIEAGGGKVYHFFEDVPKNKYKQCKLIAPRPSTTAMYVQCLASDIVAVSHEWIIQCCQVLMLVDHKPYVLPAGWSFLENRFIDWSCGRAKDKRPSATPFVSVCINVASLCKDFNDFWSRVCKLAGGTVRLIKTESDITENLTGYLLTDQEFPEEIKIKAARNGLLVVSTVWVVQCLIMGRVCHPSCNEKLTQIYQEDDY
;
A
#
# COMPACT_ATOMS: atom_id res chain seq x y z
N LYS A 1 -69.44 -60.33 18.35
CA LYS A 1 -68.05 -60.29 17.84
C LYS A 1 -67.63 -58.83 17.77
N GLN A 2 -66.70 -58.45 18.65
CA GLN A 2 -66.07 -57.13 18.73
C GLN A 2 -65.00 -56.98 17.64
N LEU A 3 -64.80 -55.75 17.17
CA LEU A 3 -63.62 -55.25 16.45
C LEU A 3 -63.29 -53.86 17.04
N PRO A 4 -62.03 -53.56 17.42
CA PRO A 4 -61.59 -52.25 17.90
C PRO A 4 -61.04 -51.33 16.77
N PRO A 5 -60.77 -50.03 17.06
CA PRO A 5 -60.83 -48.91 16.10
C PRO A 5 -59.48 -48.55 15.43
N PRO A 6 -59.47 -47.62 14.43
CA PRO A 6 -58.26 -47.21 13.71
C PRO A 6 -57.59 -45.96 14.31
N GLU A 7 -56.26 -45.89 14.20
CA GLU A 7 -55.44 -44.77 14.69
C GLU A 7 -55.11 -43.71 13.60
N SER A 8 -55.35 -42.47 14.03
CA SER A 8 -54.88 -41.12 13.65
C SER A 8 -54.11 -40.85 12.34
N ASN A 9 -54.78 -40.08 11.46
CA ASN A 9 -54.15 -39.09 10.57
C ASN A 9 -54.06 -37.75 11.30
N ILE A 10 -52.87 -37.16 11.38
CA ILE A 10 -52.70 -35.74 11.71
C ILE A 10 -52.06 -35.06 10.51
N SER A 11 -52.81 -34.10 9.98
CA SER A 11 -52.46 -33.19 8.90
C SER A 11 -51.83 -31.95 9.52
N GLU A 12 -50.62 -31.61 9.11
CA GLU A 12 -50.00 -30.33 9.40
C GLU A 12 -49.84 -29.53 8.11
N CYS A 13 -50.57 -28.42 8.03
CA CYS A 13 -50.38 -27.37 7.05
C CYS A 13 -49.63 -26.20 7.72
N SER A 14 -48.59 -25.75 7.02
CA SER A 14 -48.05 -24.38 6.94
C SER A 14 -47.71 -23.66 8.24
N ASP A 15 -46.41 -23.47 8.47
CA ASP A 15 -45.91 -22.21 9.02
C ASP A 15 -44.68 -21.75 8.24
N VAL A 16 -44.61 -20.43 8.04
CA VAL A 16 -43.66 -19.73 7.18
C VAL A 16 -42.41 -19.43 8.01
N SER A 17 -41.25 -19.93 7.58
CA SER A 17 -39.98 -19.61 8.22
C SER A 17 -38.98 -19.11 7.18
N ASP A 18 -38.55 -17.88 7.39
CA ASP A 18 -37.61 -17.11 6.58
C ASP A 18 -36.34 -17.90 6.23
N GLY A 19 -35.99 -17.87 4.95
CA GLY A 19 -34.69 -18.33 4.46
C GLY A 19 -33.61 -17.41 4.99
N TYR A 20 -32.83 -17.92 5.94
CA TYR A 20 -31.54 -17.37 6.30
C TYR A 20 -30.61 -17.53 5.10
N GLU A 21 -30.30 -16.43 4.41
CA GLU A 21 -29.08 -16.37 3.61
C GLU A 21 -27.91 -16.59 4.57
N GLU A 22 -27.23 -17.73 4.45
CA GLU A 22 -25.94 -17.92 5.10
C GLU A 22 -24.99 -16.85 4.59
N ASP A 23 -24.73 -15.84 5.43
CA ASP A 23 -23.64 -14.90 5.27
C ASP A 23 -22.34 -15.69 5.13
N VAL A 24 -21.89 -15.85 3.89
CA VAL A 24 -20.57 -16.40 3.58
C VAL A 24 -19.56 -15.50 4.29
N PRO A 25 -18.74 -16.04 5.22
CA PRO A 25 -17.79 -15.22 5.93
C PRO A 25 -16.84 -14.56 4.93
N VAL A 26 -16.80 -13.23 4.97
CA VAL A 26 -15.75 -12.45 4.31
C VAL A 26 -14.41 -13.01 4.80
N PRO A 27 -13.43 -13.29 3.91
CA PRO A 27 -12.16 -13.84 4.32
C PRO A 27 -11.54 -12.93 5.38
N THR A 28 -11.26 -13.52 6.55
CA THR A 28 -10.50 -12.87 7.62
C THR A 28 -9.18 -12.37 7.06
N SER A 29 -8.94 -11.06 7.21
CA SER A 29 -7.65 -10.44 6.90
C SER A 29 -6.54 -11.23 7.60
N PRO A 30 -5.39 -11.47 6.94
CA PRO A 30 -4.29 -12.21 7.54
C PRO A 30 -3.83 -11.54 8.85
N GLU A 31 -3.65 -12.34 9.91
CA GLU A 31 -3.28 -11.91 11.27
C GLU A 31 -1.94 -11.16 11.34
N THR A 32 -1.16 -11.23 10.27
CA THR A 32 -0.02 -10.37 9.97
C THR A 32 -0.26 -9.77 8.60
N GLY A 33 -0.40 -8.44 8.52
CA GLY A 33 -0.38 -7.74 7.25
C GLY A 33 0.86 -8.17 6.44
N LEU A 34 0.75 -8.09 5.11
CA LEU A 34 1.82 -8.43 4.15
C LEU A 34 3.01 -7.43 4.24
N ASP A 35 3.49 -7.16 5.45
CA ASP A 35 4.23 -5.96 5.83
C ASP A 35 5.75 -6.10 5.65
N ALA A 36 6.21 -7.30 5.31
CA ALA A 36 7.57 -7.62 4.90
C ALA A 36 7.55 -8.52 3.65
N VAL A 37 7.13 -7.96 2.51
CA VAL A 37 7.19 -8.64 1.21
C VAL A 37 8.48 -8.25 0.49
N ASN A 38 9.22 -9.23 -0.01
CA ASN A 38 10.43 -9.01 -0.80
C ASN A 38 10.20 -8.00 -1.93
N GLY A 39 11.07 -6.99 -2.02
CA GLY A 39 11.02 -5.95 -3.05
C GLY A 39 10.34 -4.64 -2.66
N VAL A 40 9.98 -4.46 -1.39
CA VAL A 40 9.49 -3.19 -0.85
C VAL A 40 10.37 -2.72 0.31
N GLN A 41 10.38 -1.41 0.56
CA GLN A 41 11.07 -0.85 1.72
C GLN A 41 10.37 -1.25 3.02
N PRO A 42 11.13 -1.49 4.10
CA PRO A 42 10.55 -1.80 5.40
C PRO A 42 9.74 -0.61 5.93
N GLU A 43 8.55 -0.91 6.44
CA GLU A 43 7.72 0.05 7.16
C GLU A 43 8.31 0.29 8.56
N LEU A 44 8.33 1.54 9.02
CA LEU A 44 8.70 1.95 10.38
C LEU A 44 7.46 2.27 11.22
N GLN A 45 7.63 2.33 12.55
CA GLN A 45 6.57 2.70 13.49
C GLN A 45 5.33 1.82 13.29
N ARG A 46 5.53 0.50 13.18
CA ARG A 46 4.51 -0.51 12.90
C ARG A 46 3.53 -0.63 14.06
N THR A 47 4.05 -0.48 15.28
CA THR A 47 3.27 -0.54 16.51
C THR A 47 3.14 0.85 17.15
N GLU A 48 2.17 1.00 18.05
CA GLU A 48 2.03 2.21 18.87
C GLU A 48 3.28 2.42 19.72
N GLN A 49 3.82 1.36 20.31
CA GLN A 49 5.05 1.39 21.11
C GLN A 49 6.26 1.92 20.30
N GLU A 50 6.43 1.49 19.05
CA GLU A 50 7.50 2.01 18.20
C GLU A 50 7.32 3.51 17.89
N SER A 51 6.07 3.95 17.70
CA SER A 51 5.76 5.37 17.50
C SER A 51 6.03 6.20 18.76
N GLU A 52 5.71 5.66 19.94
CA GLU A 52 6.00 6.29 21.23
C GLU A 52 7.51 6.41 21.48
N LEU A 53 8.28 5.37 21.14
CA LEU A 53 9.74 5.41 21.22
C LEU A 53 10.32 6.50 20.31
N GLU A 54 9.83 6.63 19.09
CA GLU A 54 10.23 7.71 18.19
C GLU A 54 9.84 9.08 18.74
N CYS A 55 8.65 9.21 19.32
CA CYS A 55 8.22 10.44 19.97
C CYS A 55 9.14 10.83 21.14
N MET A 56 9.51 9.86 21.99
CA MET A 56 10.45 10.06 23.09
C MET A 56 11.86 10.42 22.58
N ARG A 57 12.32 9.78 21.50
CA ARG A 57 13.59 10.08 20.86
C ARG A 57 13.63 11.52 20.36
N LEU A 58 12.57 11.98 19.68
CA LEU A 58 12.43 13.35 19.21
C LEU A 58 12.34 14.36 20.37
N ALA A 59 11.59 14.05 21.42
CA ALA A 59 11.50 14.91 22.59
C ALA A 59 12.89 15.13 23.24
N ASN A 60 13.67 14.06 23.38
CA ASN A 60 15.02 14.15 23.90
C ASN A 60 15.96 14.93 22.96
N GLU A 61 15.86 14.73 21.64
CA GLU A 61 16.66 15.43 20.63
C GLU A 61 16.41 16.94 20.61
N TYR A 62 15.15 17.38 20.71
CA TYR A 62 14.77 18.78 20.58
C TYR A 62 14.73 19.54 21.92
N PHE A 63 14.45 18.86 23.02
CA PHE A 63 14.15 19.50 24.32
C PHE A 63 15.07 19.04 25.47
N GLY A 64 15.87 17.99 25.28
CA GLY A 64 16.74 17.41 26.30
C GLY A 64 16.03 16.49 27.29
N SER A 65 16.81 15.68 28.02
CA SER A 65 16.34 14.60 28.91
C SER A 65 15.53 15.06 30.12
N ASP A 66 15.68 16.33 30.52
CA ASP A 66 15.19 16.84 31.81
C ASP A 66 13.77 17.43 31.74
N ARG A 67 13.16 17.42 30.55
CA ARG A 67 11.77 17.87 30.37
C ARG A 67 10.87 16.64 30.25
N ILE A 68 10.00 16.45 31.24
CA ILE A 68 8.81 15.61 31.13
C ILE A 68 8.11 15.97 29.81
N LEU A 69 7.59 14.98 29.06
CA LEU A 69 6.86 15.16 27.80
C LEU A 69 5.76 16.22 27.95
N ASP A 70 6.13 17.47 27.76
CA ASP A 70 5.22 18.59 27.84
C ASP A 70 4.36 18.57 26.57
N SER A 71 3.06 18.38 26.76
CA SER A 71 2.10 18.32 25.67
C SER A 71 2.17 19.57 24.80
N ASP A 72 2.48 20.75 25.37
CA ASP A 72 2.53 22.00 24.62
C ASP A 72 3.77 22.06 23.71
N LEU A 73 4.93 21.60 24.19
CA LEU A 73 6.15 21.50 23.38
C LEU A 73 5.97 20.49 22.24
N LEU A 74 5.31 19.35 22.51
CA LEU A 74 5.04 18.36 21.50
C LEU A 74 4.04 18.86 20.46
N ASN A 75 3.01 19.59 20.87
CA ASN A 75 2.07 20.25 19.97
C ASN A 75 2.75 21.33 19.11
N GLN A 76 3.76 22.02 19.64
CA GLN A 76 4.56 22.98 18.88
C GLN A 76 5.42 22.28 17.82
N LEU A 77 5.98 21.11 18.14
CA LEU A 77 6.84 20.35 17.23
C LEU A 77 6.05 19.58 16.16
N LEU A 78 5.01 18.84 16.56
CA LEU A 78 4.26 17.89 15.71
C LEU A 78 2.88 18.40 15.28
N GLY A 79 2.50 19.60 15.70
CA GLY A 79 1.17 20.15 15.50
C GLY A 79 0.15 19.71 16.57
N PRO A 80 -0.92 20.50 16.78
CA PRO A 80 -1.91 20.23 17.82
C PRO A 80 -2.85 19.07 17.45
N ILE A 81 -3.44 18.43 18.47
CA ILE A 81 -4.58 17.52 18.30
C ILE A 81 -5.88 18.35 18.28
N PRO A 82 -6.74 18.21 17.25
CA PRO A 82 -7.92 19.06 17.04
C PRO A 82 -9.12 18.63 17.92
N ASN A 83 -8.96 18.57 19.25
CA ASN A 83 -9.96 18.08 20.20
C ASN A 83 -11.34 18.76 20.10
N ASN A 84 -11.36 20.03 19.70
CA ASN A 84 -12.59 20.84 19.56
C ASN A 84 -13.19 20.81 18.14
N ALA A 85 -12.54 20.15 17.17
CA ALA A 85 -12.95 20.13 15.78
C ALA A 85 -13.19 18.69 15.29
N LYS A 86 -14.10 17.99 15.96
CA LYS A 86 -14.46 16.57 15.73
C LYS A 86 -14.97 16.23 14.32
N THR A 87 -15.19 17.23 13.47
CA THR A 87 -15.63 17.06 12.08
C THR A 87 -14.64 17.54 11.04
N LEU A 88 -13.42 17.95 11.45
CA LEU A 88 -12.37 18.46 10.57
C LEU A 88 -12.07 17.51 9.39
N PHE A 89 -12.00 16.21 9.68
CA PHE A 89 -11.74 15.14 8.72
C PHE A 89 -12.94 14.20 8.54
N ARG A 90 -14.16 14.65 8.85
CA ARG A 90 -15.37 13.83 8.72
C ARG A 90 -15.50 13.24 7.31
N ASN A 91 -15.81 11.95 7.24
CA ASN A 91 -15.95 11.18 5.99
C ASN A 91 -14.67 11.17 5.12
N LYS A 92 -13.50 11.40 5.71
CA LYS A 92 -12.21 11.25 5.04
C LYS A 92 -11.53 9.95 5.47
N HIS A 93 -10.76 9.39 4.54
CA HIS A 93 -10.16 8.07 4.63
C HIS A 93 -8.65 8.22 4.48
N PHE A 94 -7.88 7.56 5.34
CA PHE A 94 -6.44 7.73 5.39
C PHE A 94 -5.71 6.41 5.57
N LEU A 95 -4.55 6.32 4.93
CA LEU A 95 -3.52 5.33 5.17
C LEU A 95 -2.27 6.08 5.67
N LEU A 96 -1.44 5.45 6.48
CA LEU A 96 -0.21 6.07 7.01
C LEU A 96 0.99 5.20 6.67
N SER A 97 2.04 5.79 6.09
CA SER A 97 3.29 5.08 5.83
C SER A 97 4.52 5.93 6.14
N CYS A 98 5.54 5.31 6.73
CA CYS A 98 6.87 5.88 6.88
C CYS A 98 7.97 4.82 6.75
N THR A 99 9.14 5.25 6.32
CA THR A 99 10.32 4.40 6.16
C THR A 99 11.59 5.23 6.34
N VAL A 100 12.73 4.57 6.41
CA VAL A 100 14.04 5.24 6.43
C VAL A 100 14.32 5.91 5.08
N PRO A 101 14.93 7.11 5.07
CA PRO A 101 15.57 7.64 3.88
C PRO A 101 16.56 6.63 3.29
N SER A 102 16.46 6.35 1.98
CA SER A 102 17.51 5.60 1.28
C SER A 102 18.83 6.36 1.41
N LYS A 103 19.89 5.74 1.95
CA LYS A 103 21.20 6.39 2.11
C LYS A 103 21.91 6.50 0.76
N GLY A 104 22.67 7.58 0.55
CA GLY A 104 23.68 7.65 -0.51
C GLY A 104 23.19 7.87 -1.95
N THR A 105 21.99 8.44 -2.16
CA THR A 105 21.49 8.73 -3.52
C THR A 105 21.17 10.23 -3.69
N ALA A 106 21.18 10.75 -4.92
CA ALA A 106 20.69 12.11 -5.18
C ALA A 106 19.25 12.33 -4.67
N ALA A 107 18.45 11.25 -4.63
CA ALA A 107 17.10 11.24 -4.05
C ALA A 107 17.10 11.52 -2.53
N SER A 108 18.17 11.17 -1.81
CA SER A 108 18.26 11.30 -0.35
C SER A 108 18.53 12.74 0.11
N ALA A 109 19.09 13.58 -0.76
CA ALA A 109 19.40 14.97 -0.45
C ALA A 109 18.16 15.89 -0.45
N LYS A 110 17.06 15.47 -1.07
CA LYS A 110 15.83 16.28 -1.12
C LYS A 110 15.05 16.18 0.20
N VAL A 111 14.83 17.34 0.83
CA VAL A 111 13.95 17.48 1.99
C VAL A 111 12.51 17.58 1.51
N PHE A 112 11.62 16.77 2.12
CA PHE A 112 10.19 16.71 1.78
C PHE A 112 9.28 17.26 2.88
N ALA A 113 9.78 17.31 4.11
CA ALA A 113 9.09 17.85 5.28
C ALA A 113 10.13 18.44 6.22
N ASN A 114 9.75 19.50 6.92
CA ASN A 114 10.54 20.15 7.96
C ASN A 114 10.08 19.70 9.35
N THR A 115 8.82 19.27 9.48
CA THR A 115 8.29 18.72 10.72
C THR A 115 8.58 17.22 10.83
N PRO A 116 9.07 16.72 11.99
CA PRO A 116 9.21 15.28 12.22
C PRO A 116 7.90 14.50 12.04
N PHE A 117 8.01 13.22 11.74
CA PHE A 117 6.86 12.34 11.54
C PHE A 117 6.75 11.31 12.67
N VAL A 118 5.67 11.41 13.44
CA VAL A 118 5.28 10.41 14.44
C VAL A 118 3.94 9.83 14.01
N LYS A 119 3.95 8.57 13.57
CA LYS A 119 2.80 7.90 12.94
C LYS A 119 1.58 7.89 13.84
N GLN A 120 1.78 7.56 15.12
CA GLN A 120 0.70 7.57 16.11
C GLN A 120 0.15 8.97 16.37
N HIS A 121 0.99 10.01 16.39
CA HIS A 121 0.52 11.39 16.57
C HIS A 121 -0.35 11.84 15.39
N ILE A 122 0.06 11.54 14.16
CA ILE A 122 -0.72 11.83 12.95
C ILE A 122 -2.06 11.06 12.97
N ARG A 123 -2.06 9.79 13.41
CA ARG A 123 -3.28 9.01 13.60
C ARG A 123 -4.24 9.70 14.57
N LEU A 124 -3.74 10.09 15.76
CA LEU A 124 -4.53 10.80 16.77
C LEU A 124 -5.10 12.13 16.24
N GLN A 125 -4.32 12.90 15.48
CA GLN A 125 -4.80 14.14 14.85
C GLN A 125 -5.99 13.89 13.90
N ILE A 126 -5.88 12.86 13.06
CA ILE A 126 -6.91 12.49 12.10
C ILE A 126 -8.19 12.01 12.82
N GLU A 127 -8.04 11.11 13.78
CA GLU A 127 -9.16 10.48 14.49
C GLU A 127 -9.88 11.46 15.41
N ALA A 128 -9.15 12.32 16.14
CA ALA A 128 -9.74 13.40 16.93
C ALA A 128 -10.53 14.38 16.04
N GLY A 129 -10.11 14.58 14.80
CA GLY A 129 -10.84 15.36 13.80
C GLY A 129 -11.98 14.61 13.09
N GLY A 130 -12.28 13.36 13.46
CA GLY A 130 -13.37 12.55 12.90
C GLY A 130 -13.06 11.85 11.58
N GLY A 131 -11.77 11.73 11.22
CA GLY A 131 -11.31 10.95 10.08
C GLY A 131 -11.15 9.47 10.39
N LYS A 132 -11.11 8.62 9.35
CA LYS A 132 -10.85 7.19 9.49
C LYS A 132 -9.47 6.83 8.98
N VAL A 133 -8.63 6.29 9.87
CA VAL A 133 -7.33 5.70 9.51
C VAL A 133 -7.50 4.19 9.37
N TYR A 134 -6.97 3.62 8.28
CA TYR A 134 -6.93 2.18 8.05
C TYR A 134 -5.55 1.65 8.41
N HIS A 135 -5.50 0.48 9.06
CA HIS A 135 -4.24 -0.20 9.37
C HIS A 135 -3.70 -0.92 8.15
N PHE A 136 -4.58 -1.64 7.43
CA PHE A 136 -4.22 -2.38 6.24
C PHE A 136 -4.83 -1.74 4.98
N PHE A 137 -4.16 -1.91 3.85
CA PHE A 137 -4.63 -1.39 2.57
C PHE A 137 -5.94 -2.07 2.15
N GLU A 138 -6.04 -3.36 2.42
CA GLU A 138 -7.16 -4.25 2.10
C GLU A 138 -8.47 -3.82 2.78
N ASP A 139 -8.36 -3.14 3.93
CA ASP A 139 -9.52 -2.64 4.67
C ASP A 139 -10.15 -1.41 4.00
N VAL A 140 -9.45 -0.77 3.05
CA VAL A 140 -9.96 0.39 2.33
C VAL A 140 -10.97 -0.09 1.28
N PRO A 141 -12.24 0.31 1.33
CA PRO A 141 -13.20 -0.07 0.30
C PRO A 141 -12.81 0.52 -1.06
N LYS A 142 -12.88 -0.27 -2.14
CA LYS A 142 -12.49 0.18 -3.49
C LYS A 142 -13.20 1.46 -3.95
N ASN A 143 -14.47 1.63 -3.59
CA ASN A 143 -15.24 2.85 -3.90
C ASN A 143 -14.76 4.09 -3.13
N LYS A 144 -13.89 3.92 -2.13
CA LYS A 144 -13.26 4.99 -1.34
C LYS A 144 -11.85 5.34 -1.79
N TYR A 145 -11.23 4.60 -2.71
CA TYR A 145 -9.84 4.89 -3.15
C TYR A 145 -9.62 6.34 -3.57
N LYS A 146 -10.53 6.89 -4.39
CA LYS A 146 -10.46 8.31 -4.82
C LYS A 146 -10.60 9.34 -3.70
N GLN A 147 -11.17 8.94 -2.56
CA GLN A 147 -11.37 9.78 -1.37
C GLN A 147 -10.28 9.54 -0.32
N CYS A 148 -9.59 8.41 -0.39
CA CYS A 148 -8.51 8.03 0.48
C CYS A 148 -7.25 8.84 0.14
N LYS A 149 -6.43 9.10 1.16
CA LYS A 149 -5.09 9.69 1.01
C LYS A 149 -4.09 8.86 1.78
N LEU A 150 -2.94 8.59 1.18
CA LEU A 150 -1.79 8.09 1.90
C LEU A 150 -1.06 9.28 2.52
N ILE A 151 -0.88 9.28 3.84
CA ILE A 151 -0.11 10.30 4.55
C ILE A 151 1.28 9.74 4.85
N ALA A 152 2.31 10.46 4.42
CA ALA A 152 3.71 10.06 4.59
C ALA A 152 4.61 11.29 4.71
N PRO A 153 5.81 11.18 5.31
CA PRO A 153 6.77 12.28 5.36
C PRO A 153 7.54 12.50 4.05
N ARG A 154 7.54 11.50 3.16
CA ARG A 154 8.31 11.50 1.91
C ARG A 154 7.79 10.43 0.96
N PRO A 155 8.15 10.49 -0.35
CA PRO A 155 7.99 9.37 -1.24
C PRO A 155 8.81 8.16 -0.76
N SER A 156 8.24 6.97 -0.87
CA SER A 156 8.86 5.70 -0.50
C SER A 156 8.43 4.58 -1.42
N THR A 157 8.96 3.38 -1.18
CA THR A 157 8.55 2.14 -1.88
C THR A 157 8.14 1.08 -0.88
N THR A 158 7.49 1.48 0.23
CA THR A 158 6.89 0.54 1.19
C THR A 158 5.72 -0.22 0.57
N ALA A 159 5.31 -1.33 1.18
CA ALA A 159 4.15 -2.12 0.72
C ALA A 159 2.89 -1.25 0.58
N MET A 160 2.64 -0.36 1.54
CA MET A 160 1.49 0.55 1.52
C MET A 160 1.61 1.59 0.40
N TYR A 161 2.79 2.18 0.19
CA TYR A 161 3.02 3.18 -0.85
C TYR A 161 2.86 2.58 -2.25
N VAL A 162 3.43 1.40 -2.48
CA VAL A 162 3.33 0.68 -3.77
C VAL A 162 1.88 0.30 -4.09
N GLN A 163 1.11 -0.16 -3.12
CA GLN A 163 -0.32 -0.44 -3.31
C GLN A 163 -1.13 0.84 -3.59
N CYS A 164 -0.79 1.96 -2.94
CA CYS A 164 -1.41 3.26 -3.21
C CYS A 164 -1.09 3.79 -4.61
N LEU A 165 0.15 3.62 -5.08
CA LEU A 165 0.53 3.93 -6.46
C LEU A 165 -0.30 3.13 -7.47
N ALA A 166 -0.41 1.82 -7.26
CA ALA A 166 -1.14 0.92 -8.15
C ALA A 166 -2.66 1.16 -8.18
N SER A 167 -3.22 1.72 -7.10
CA SER A 167 -4.65 2.02 -6.96
C SER A 167 -5.00 3.51 -7.17
N ASP A 168 -4.01 4.34 -7.51
CA ASP A 168 -4.10 5.80 -7.65
C ASP A 168 -4.64 6.53 -6.40
N ILE A 169 -4.28 6.03 -5.21
CA ILE A 169 -4.50 6.73 -3.93
C ILE A 169 -3.34 7.70 -3.72
N VAL A 170 -3.60 9.00 -3.85
CA VAL A 170 -2.55 10.03 -3.78
C VAL A 170 -1.83 10.06 -2.44
N ALA A 171 -0.50 10.14 -2.49
CA ALA A 171 0.35 10.40 -1.33
C ALA A 171 0.45 11.90 -1.05
N VAL A 172 0.28 12.28 0.22
CA VAL A 172 0.29 13.66 0.72
C VAL A 172 1.21 13.74 1.94
N SER A 173 1.97 14.82 2.04
CA SER A 173 2.81 15.11 3.20
C SER A 173 1.98 15.17 4.48
N HIS A 174 2.49 14.64 5.59
CA HIS A 174 1.86 14.76 6.90
C HIS A 174 1.72 16.20 7.37
N GLU A 175 2.54 17.11 6.86
CA GLU A 175 2.42 18.54 7.14
C GLU A 175 1.06 19.12 6.72
N TRP A 176 0.36 18.48 5.77
CA TRP A 176 -1.03 18.86 5.43
C TRP A 176 -2.00 18.59 6.58
N ILE A 177 -1.85 17.45 7.27
CA ILE A 177 -2.67 17.13 8.47
C ILE A 177 -2.39 18.15 9.56
N ILE A 178 -1.11 18.43 9.80
CA ILE A 178 -0.65 19.41 10.78
C ILE A 178 -1.25 20.79 10.48
N GLN A 179 -1.15 21.25 9.23
CA GLN A 179 -1.71 22.53 8.81
C GLN A 179 -3.22 22.56 9.05
N CYS A 180 -3.96 21.51 8.65
CA CYS A 180 -5.40 21.44 8.89
C CYS A 180 -5.76 21.55 10.38
N CYS A 181 -4.97 20.91 11.25
CA CYS A 181 -5.19 20.95 12.70
C CYS A 181 -4.83 22.32 13.30
N GLN A 182 -3.81 23.00 12.79
CA GLN A 182 -3.42 24.34 13.24
C GLN A 182 -4.47 25.39 12.89
N VAL A 183 -5.05 25.34 11.69
CA VAL A 183 -6.07 26.32 11.25
C VAL A 183 -7.50 25.85 11.50
N LEU A 184 -7.69 24.65 12.04
CA LEU A 184 -8.99 24.00 12.28
C LEU A 184 -9.91 23.98 11.05
N MET A 185 -9.31 23.83 9.86
CA MET A 185 -10.01 23.83 8.58
C MET A 185 -9.31 22.88 7.61
N LEU A 186 -10.10 22.20 6.78
CA LEU A 186 -9.58 21.35 5.72
C LEU A 186 -9.04 22.20 4.57
N VAL A 187 -7.73 22.46 4.57
CA VAL A 187 -7.05 23.23 3.51
C VAL A 187 -6.82 22.39 2.26
N ASP A 188 -6.51 23.04 1.12
CA ASP A 188 -6.17 22.32 -0.10
C ASP A 188 -4.91 21.46 0.09
N HIS A 189 -5.00 20.21 -0.32
CA HIS A 189 -3.91 19.22 -0.19
C HIS A 189 -2.94 19.27 -1.37
N LYS A 190 -3.31 19.87 -2.50
CA LYS A 190 -2.48 19.89 -3.72
C LYS A 190 -1.04 20.39 -3.47
N PRO A 191 -0.78 21.44 -2.67
CA PRO A 191 0.58 21.90 -2.39
C PRO A 191 1.43 20.90 -1.60
N TYR A 192 0.79 19.92 -0.96
CA TYR A 192 1.41 18.92 -0.11
C TYR A 192 1.51 17.54 -0.80
N VAL A 193 1.11 17.43 -2.07
CA VAL A 193 1.19 16.17 -2.80
C VAL A 193 2.65 15.75 -2.94
N LEU A 194 2.94 14.53 -2.54
CA LEU A 194 4.27 13.93 -2.68
C LEU A 194 4.45 13.40 -4.11
N PRO A 195 5.67 13.41 -4.66
CA PRO A 195 5.98 12.73 -5.91
C PRO A 195 5.61 11.24 -5.87
N ALA A 196 5.31 10.65 -7.03
CA ALA A 196 5.11 9.20 -7.16
C ALA A 196 6.35 8.41 -6.71
N GLY A 197 7.54 8.95 -6.94
CA GLY A 197 8.80 8.36 -6.47
C GLY A 197 10.00 8.81 -7.27
N TRP A 198 11.17 8.28 -6.93
CA TRP A 198 12.41 8.50 -7.67
C TRP A 198 12.53 7.52 -8.84
N SER A 199 12.68 8.06 -10.05
CA SER A 199 13.03 7.27 -11.22
C SER A 199 14.54 7.32 -11.41
N PHE A 200 15.20 6.17 -11.26
CA PHE A 200 16.62 6.06 -11.60
C PHE A 200 16.85 6.07 -13.13
N LEU A 201 15.83 5.73 -13.93
CA LEU A 201 15.90 5.80 -15.39
C LEU A 201 15.91 7.25 -15.89
N GLU A 202 15.15 8.14 -15.25
CA GLU A 202 15.07 9.56 -15.61
C GLU A 202 15.91 10.48 -14.70
N ASN A 203 16.60 9.88 -13.71
CA ASN A 203 17.40 10.52 -12.67
C ASN A 203 16.69 11.72 -11.99
N ARG A 204 15.41 11.54 -11.65
CA ARG A 204 14.55 12.59 -11.08
C ARG A 204 13.37 12.02 -10.29
N PHE A 205 12.72 12.87 -9.49
CA PHE A 205 11.39 12.57 -8.96
C PHE A 205 10.33 12.74 -10.06
N ILE A 206 9.38 11.79 -10.11
CA ILE A 206 8.21 11.84 -11.00
C ILE A 206 7.01 12.32 -10.18
N ASP A 207 6.29 13.31 -10.70
CA ASP A 207 5.08 13.84 -10.09
C ASP A 207 3.97 12.80 -10.05
N TRP A 208 3.17 12.83 -8.98
CA TRP A 208 1.99 11.96 -8.88
C TRP A 208 0.96 12.26 -9.96
N SER A 209 0.78 13.54 -10.33
CA SER A 209 -0.28 13.92 -11.27
C SER A 209 -0.05 13.31 -12.66
N CYS A 210 -1.14 12.86 -13.30
CA CYS A 210 -1.06 12.42 -14.69
C CYS A 210 -1.03 13.60 -15.66
N GLY A 211 -0.31 13.48 -16.77
CA GLY A 211 -0.25 14.52 -17.79
C GLY A 211 0.76 14.26 -18.89
N ARG A 212 0.89 15.22 -19.80
CA ARG A 212 1.83 15.17 -20.94
C ARG A 212 3.20 15.75 -20.64
N ALA A 213 3.38 16.38 -19.47
CA ALA A 213 4.66 16.93 -19.06
C ALA A 213 5.65 15.80 -18.75
N LYS A 214 6.95 16.07 -18.98
CA LYS A 214 8.00 15.06 -18.88
C LYS A 214 8.15 14.46 -17.47
N ASP A 215 7.86 15.26 -16.46
CA ASP A 215 7.90 14.92 -15.04
C ASP A 215 6.60 14.25 -14.55
N LYS A 216 5.58 14.10 -15.38
CA LYS A 216 4.28 13.53 -15.01
C LYS A 216 4.11 12.09 -15.47
N ARG A 217 3.26 11.36 -14.76
CA ARG A 217 2.82 10.02 -15.16
C ARG A 217 1.93 10.13 -16.41
N PRO A 218 2.15 9.34 -17.47
CA PRO A 218 1.24 9.32 -18.61
C PRO A 218 -0.05 8.54 -18.30
N SER A 219 0.00 7.58 -17.36
CA SER A 219 -1.14 6.79 -16.92
C SER A 219 -1.04 6.48 -15.42
N ALA A 220 -2.20 6.41 -14.75
CA ALA A 220 -2.31 5.86 -13.39
C ALA A 220 -2.34 4.32 -13.38
N THR A 221 -2.66 3.70 -14.52
CA THR A 221 -2.75 2.24 -14.71
C THR A 221 -1.74 1.81 -15.79
N PRO A 222 -0.45 1.70 -15.44
CA PRO A 222 0.61 1.42 -16.42
C PRO A 222 0.53 0.03 -17.04
N PHE A 223 -0.19 -0.92 -16.43
CA PHE A 223 -0.25 -2.31 -16.88
C PHE A 223 -1.51 -2.67 -17.65
N VAL A 224 -2.29 -1.68 -18.09
CA VAL A 224 -3.43 -1.93 -18.99
C VAL A 224 -2.93 -2.70 -20.22
N SER A 225 -3.59 -3.83 -20.50
CA SER A 225 -3.26 -4.75 -21.60
C SER A 225 -1.89 -5.43 -21.49
N VAL A 226 -1.29 -5.48 -20.29
CA VAL A 226 -0.03 -6.18 -20.04
C VAL A 226 -0.29 -7.49 -19.31
N CYS A 227 0.28 -8.58 -19.83
CA CYS A 227 0.29 -9.89 -19.18
C CYS A 227 1.51 -10.00 -18.26
N ILE A 228 1.29 -10.29 -16.97
CA ILE A 228 2.34 -10.46 -15.96
C ILE A 228 2.16 -11.85 -15.33
N ASN A 229 3.13 -12.71 -15.57
CA ASN A 229 3.19 -14.04 -14.98
C ASN A 229 4.01 -13.90 -13.69
N VAL A 230 3.41 -14.20 -12.53
CA VAL A 230 4.05 -14.08 -11.22
C VAL A 230 4.43 -15.46 -10.74
N ALA A 231 5.67 -15.61 -10.30
CA ALA A 231 6.23 -16.89 -9.91
C ALA A 231 7.17 -16.74 -8.71
N SER A 232 6.86 -17.46 -7.63
CA SER A 232 7.67 -17.49 -6.41
C SER A 232 7.26 -18.70 -5.58
N LEU A 233 8.17 -19.21 -4.76
CA LEU A 233 7.85 -20.22 -3.75
C LEU A 233 7.16 -19.60 -2.52
N CYS A 234 7.32 -18.30 -2.30
CA CYS A 234 6.68 -17.54 -1.24
C CYS A 234 5.24 -17.16 -1.63
N LYS A 235 4.27 -17.61 -0.83
CA LYS A 235 2.86 -17.30 -1.04
C LYS A 235 2.58 -15.79 -0.91
N ASP A 236 3.19 -15.14 0.07
CA ASP A 236 2.97 -13.72 0.35
C ASP A 236 3.51 -12.83 -0.78
N PHE A 237 4.64 -13.21 -1.39
CA PHE A 237 5.14 -12.59 -2.62
C PHE A 237 4.10 -12.68 -3.75
N ASN A 238 3.62 -13.89 -4.02
CA ASN A 238 2.66 -14.14 -5.09
C ASN A 238 1.37 -13.33 -4.88
N ASP A 239 0.83 -13.33 -3.67
CA ASP A 239 -0.42 -12.64 -3.34
C ASP A 239 -0.28 -11.12 -3.44
N PHE A 240 0.79 -10.56 -2.84
CA PHE A 240 1.05 -9.12 -2.85
C PHE A 240 1.30 -8.60 -4.27
N TRP A 241 2.27 -9.17 -4.99
CA TRP A 241 2.62 -8.66 -6.32
C TRP A 241 1.53 -8.93 -7.35
N SER A 242 0.79 -10.03 -7.23
CA SER A 242 -0.40 -10.25 -8.05
C SER A 242 -1.45 -9.15 -7.83
N ARG A 243 -1.69 -8.76 -6.57
CA ARG A 243 -2.63 -7.69 -6.26
C ARG A 243 -2.17 -6.35 -6.83
N VAL A 244 -0.92 -5.96 -6.58
CA VAL A 244 -0.32 -4.73 -7.10
C VAL A 244 -0.46 -4.65 -8.62
N CYS A 245 -0.06 -5.71 -9.34
CA CYS A 245 -0.15 -5.77 -10.79
C CYS A 245 -1.60 -5.69 -11.30
N LYS A 246 -2.55 -6.37 -10.64
CA LYS A 246 -3.98 -6.28 -10.98
C LYS A 246 -4.56 -4.88 -10.74
N LEU A 247 -4.23 -4.24 -9.62
CA LEU A 247 -4.68 -2.88 -9.30
C LEU A 247 -4.22 -1.87 -10.38
N ALA A 248 -2.99 -2.04 -10.86
CA ALA A 248 -2.41 -1.22 -11.92
C ALA A 248 -2.92 -1.56 -13.35
N GLY A 249 -3.91 -2.45 -13.48
CA GLY A 249 -4.58 -2.79 -14.73
C GLY A 249 -4.04 -4.03 -15.46
N GLY A 250 -3.09 -4.76 -14.86
CA GLY A 250 -2.43 -5.92 -15.44
C GLY A 250 -3.29 -7.19 -15.42
N THR A 251 -3.12 -8.02 -16.44
CA THR A 251 -3.61 -9.41 -16.44
C THR A 251 -2.57 -10.30 -15.78
N VAL A 252 -2.90 -10.85 -14.61
CA VAL A 252 -1.95 -11.66 -13.83
C VAL A 252 -2.24 -13.15 -13.94
N ARG A 253 -1.18 -13.94 -14.13
CA ARG A 253 -1.20 -15.41 -14.08
C ARG A 253 -0.18 -15.90 -13.06
N LEU A 254 -0.51 -16.94 -12.30
CA LEU A 254 0.43 -17.56 -11.36
C LEU A 254 1.12 -18.73 -12.04
N ILE A 255 2.46 -18.80 -11.92
CA ILE A 255 3.28 -19.92 -12.37
C ILE A 255 3.75 -20.66 -11.12
N LYS A 256 3.31 -21.91 -10.95
CA LYS A 256 3.68 -22.76 -9.81
C LYS A 256 4.70 -23.81 -10.20
N THR A 257 4.64 -24.25 -11.46
CA THR A 257 5.38 -25.39 -11.98
C THR A 257 5.87 -25.11 -13.39
N GLU A 258 6.83 -25.89 -13.86
CA GLU A 258 7.35 -25.80 -15.21
C GLU A 258 6.28 -26.07 -16.30
N SER A 259 5.24 -26.85 -15.97
CA SER A 259 4.12 -27.14 -16.88
C SER A 259 3.20 -25.94 -17.12
N ASP A 260 3.21 -24.97 -16.21
CA ASP A 260 2.44 -23.73 -16.38
C ASP A 260 3.07 -22.83 -17.47
N ILE A 261 4.34 -23.05 -17.82
CA ILE A 261 5.03 -22.34 -18.89
C ILE A 261 4.79 -23.03 -20.23
N THR A 262 3.76 -22.54 -20.92
CA THR A 262 3.36 -22.97 -22.26
C THR A 262 3.90 -22.02 -23.34
N GLU A 263 3.97 -22.47 -24.58
CA GLU A 263 4.52 -21.71 -25.72
C GLU A 263 3.67 -20.47 -26.10
N ASN A 264 2.41 -20.42 -25.65
CA ASN A 264 1.50 -19.31 -25.90
C ASN A 264 1.53 -18.23 -24.80
N LEU A 265 2.35 -18.40 -23.75
CA LEU A 265 2.54 -17.35 -22.76
C LEU A 265 3.29 -16.18 -23.37
N THR A 266 2.86 -14.97 -23.03
CA THR A 266 3.48 -13.72 -23.49
C THR A 266 3.56 -12.73 -22.33
N GLY A 267 4.38 -11.70 -22.51
CA GLY A 267 4.55 -10.62 -21.54
C GLY A 267 5.74 -10.83 -20.61
N TYR A 268 5.53 -10.57 -19.32
CA TYR A 268 6.60 -10.49 -18.33
C TYR A 268 6.52 -11.67 -17.35
N LEU A 269 7.67 -12.15 -16.89
CA LEU A 269 7.79 -13.07 -15.77
C LEU A 269 8.36 -12.31 -14.57
N LEU A 270 7.52 -11.99 -13.59
CA LEU A 270 7.91 -11.42 -12.32
C LEU A 270 8.25 -12.53 -11.35
N THR A 271 9.48 -12.55 -10.86
CA THR A 271 9.98 -13.61 -9.98
C THR A 271 10.94 -13.09 -8.93
N ASP A 272 11.12 -13.88 -7.87
CA ASP A 272 12.19 -13.70 -6.88
C ASP A 272 13.33 -14.71 -7.08
N GLN A 273 14.29 -14.70 -6.14
CA GLN A 273 15.51 -15.50 -6.24
C GLN A 273 15.23 -16.96 -5.90
N GLU A 274 14.23 -17.20 -5.04
CA GLU A 274 13.83 -18.53 -4.58
C GLU A 274 13.26 -19.38 -5.72
N PHE A 275 12.78 -18.74 -6.79
CA PHE A 275 12.18 -19.45 -7.88
C PHE A 275 13.21 -20.21 -8.76
N PRO A 276 12.94 -21.48 -9.13
CA PRO A 276 13.89 -22.34 -9.84
C PRO A 276 14.42 -21.76 -11.15
N GLU A 277 15.74 -21.88 -11.36
CA GLU A 277 16.42 -21.28 -12.51
C GLU A 277 16.03 -21.94 -13.85
N GLU A 278 15.73 -23.24 -13.82
CA GLU A 278 15.26 -24.00 -14.99
C GLU A 278 13.98 -23.39 -15.56
N ILE A 279 13.09 -22.94 -14.67
CA ILE A 279 11.82 -22.32 -15.06
C ILE A 279 12.06 -20.94 -15.66
N LYS A 280 13.01 -20.15 -15.13
CA LYS A 280 13.40 -18.85 -15.72
C LYS A 280 14.01 -19.03 -17.11
N ILE A 281 14.87 -20.03 -17.29
CA ILE A 281 15.48 -20.37 -18.59
C ILE A 281 14.39 -20.76 -19.59
N LYS A 282 13.44 -21.60 -19.20
CA LYS A 282 12.32 -21.99 -20.06
C LYS A 282 11.43 -20.80 -20.42
N ALA A 283 11.12 -19.95 -19.45
CA ALA A 283 10.35 -18.73 -19.67
C ALA A 283 11.02 -17.83 -20.73
N ALA A 284 12.32 -17.59 -20.60
CA ALA A 284 13.10 -16.81 -21.54
C ALA A 284 13.13 -17.44 -22.94
N ARG A 285 13.27 -18.77 -23.04
CA ARG A 285 13.18 -19.50 -24.32
C ARG A 285 11.82 -19.37 -24.99
N ASN A 286 10.75 -19.30 -24.21
CA ASN A 286 9.39 -19.08 -24.69
C ASN A 286 9.07 -17.58 -24.93
N GLY A 287 10.06 -16.69 -24.84
CA GLY A 287 9.90 -15.28 -25.14
C GLY A 287 9.30 -14.42 -24.02
N LEU A 288 9.21 -14.94 -22.79
CA LEU A 288 8.85 -14.14 -21.62
C LEU A 288 10.03 -13.28 -21.19
N LEU A 289 9.75 -12.02 -20.87
CA LEU A 289 10.74 -11.10 -20.34
C LEU A 289 10.80 -11.24 -18.81
N VAL A 290 11.88 -11.81 -18.30
CA VAL A 290 12.11 -11.96 -16.85
C VAL A 290 12.41 -10.59 -16.24
N VAL A 291 11.68 -10.24 -15.18
CA VAL A 291 11.75 -8.94 -14.51
C VAL A 291 11.72 -9.08 -12.99
N SER A 292 12.26 -8.08 -12.30
CA SER A 292 12.29 -8.01 -10.84
C SER A 292 11.14 -7.18 -10.27
N THR A 293 11.00 -7.18 -8.95
CA THR A 293 10.06 -6.31 -8.22
C THR A 293 10.36 -4.82 -8.44
N VAL A 294 11.63 -4.46 -8.63
CA VAL A 294 12.05 -3.09 -8.96
C VAL A 294 11.45 -2.63 -10.29
N TRP A 295 11.29 -3.53 -11.28
CA TRP A 295 10.61 -3.21 -12.52
C TRP A 295 9.14 -2.81 -12.28
N VAL A 296 8.43 -3.53 -11.42
CA VAL A 296 7.03 -3.21 -11.08
C VAL A 296 6.97 -1.81 -10.48
N VAL A 297 7.79 -1.55 -9.46
CA VAL A 297 7.83 -0.27 -8.75
C VAL A 297 8.18 0.88 -9.70
N GLN A 298 9.17 0.72 -10.58
CA GLN A 298 9.53 1.76 -11.54
C GLN A 298 8.44 2.00 -12.58
N CYS A 299 7.74 0.97 -13.05
CA CYS A 299 6.61 1.16 -13.95
C CYS A 299 5.48 1.96 -13.30
N LEU A 300 5.22 1.73 -12.00
CA LEU A 300 4.24 2.48 -11.22
C LEU A 300 4.64 3.94 -11.00
N ILE A 301 5.90 4.19 -10.63
CA ILE A 301 6.46 5.54 -10.45
C ILE A 301 6.39 6.32 -11.75
N MET A 302 6.78 5.69 -12.87
CA MET A 302 6.83 6.34 -14.18
C MET A 302 5.48 6.39 -14.89
N GLY A 303 4.49 5.63 -14.41
CA GLY A 303 3.15 5.53 -15.02
C GLY A 303 3.15 4.89 -16.42
N ARG A 304 4.18 4.13 -16.78
CA ARG A 304 4.31 3.41 -18.05
C ARG A 304 5.12 2.13 -17.89
N VAL A 305 4.96 1.19 -18.80
CA VAL A 305 5.81 -0.02 -18.86
C VAL A 305 7.23 0.35 -19.24
N CYS A 306 8.19 -0.02 -18.39
CA CYS A 306 9.62 0.10 -18.67
C CYS A 306 10.10 -1.11 -19.48
N HIS A 307 10.95 -0.89 -20.48
CA HIS A 307 11.56 -2.01 -21.18
C HIS A 307 12.66 -2.63 -20.29
N PRO A 308 12.70 -3.95 -20.06
CA PRO A 308 13.64 -4.56 -19.11
C PRO A 308 15.11 -4.33 -19.46
N SER A 309 15.45 -4.20 -20.75
CA SER A 309 16.83 -3.91 -21.18
C SER A 309 17.30 -2.48 -20.92
N CYS A 310 16.43 -1.57 -20.46
CA CYS A 310 16.83 -0.19 -20.20
C CYS A 310 17.80 -0.08 -19.02
N ASN A 311 17.78 -1.03 -18.08
CA ASN A 311 18.68 -1.04 -16.93
C ASN A 311 18.68 -2.41 -16.25
N GLU A 312 19.86 -2.88 -15.81
CA GLU A 312 20.01 -4.17 -15.13
C GLU A 312 19.14 -4.31 -13.88
N LYS A 313 18.87 -3.22 -13.16
CA LYS A 313 18.04 -3.22 -11.94
C LYS A 313 16.60 -3.70 -12.20
N LEU A 314 16.13 -3.60 -13.45
CA LEU A 314 14.79 -4.05 -13.84
C LEU A 314 14.70 -5.58 -14.00
N THR A 315 15.84 -6.25 -14.14
CA THR A 315 15.94 -7.71 -14.30
C THR A 315 16.68 -8.37 -13.15
N GLN A 316 17.48 -7.60 -12.41
CA GLN A 316 18.23 -8.06 -11.24
C GLN A 316 17.28 -8.34 -10.09
N ILE A 317 17.38 -9.54 -9.56
CA ILE A 317 16.60 -10.01 -8.43
C ILE A 317 17.39 -9.70 -7.16
N TYR A 318 16.87 -8.81 -6.32
CA TYR A 318 17.55 -8.26 -5.14
C TYR A 318 17.21 -9.02 -3.85
N GLN A 319 18.17 -9.06 -2.91
CA GLN A 319 18.07 -9.65 -1.57
C GLN A 319 17.52 -8.65 -0.55
N GLU A 320 17.08 -9.12 0.63
CA GLU A 320 16.70 -8.24 1.75
C GLU A 320 17.85 -7.29 2.17
N ASP A 321 19.11 -7.75 2.04
CA ASP A 321 20.32 -6.97 2.34
C ASP A 321 20.63 -5.87 1.30
N ASP A 322 19.95 -5.87 0.15
CA ASP A 322 20.19 -4.92 -0.94
C ASP A 322 19.34 -3.63 -0.85
N TYR A 323 18.45 -3.50 0.15
CA TYR A 323 17.45 -2.43 0.27
C TYR A 323 17.69 -1.40 1.39
#